data_AF-A0A950KGW3-F1
#
_entry.id   AF-A0A950KGW3-F1
#
_cell.length_a   1.000
_cell.length_b   1.000
_cell.length_c   1.000
_cell.angle_alpha   90.00
_cell.angle_beta   90.00
_cell.angle_gamma   90.00
#
_symmetry.space_group_name_H-M   'P 1'
#
loop_
_entity.id
_entity.type
_entity.pdbx_description
1 polymer ?
#
loop_
_entity_poly.entity_id
_entity_poly.type
_entity_poly.pdbx_seq_one_letter_code
_entity_poly.pdbx_strand_id
1 'polypeptide(L)'
;MARKVDHHQTFLVRAGARGDDEWELWTVSDGRVPQLIQRLKTPRESPGPTVVALPAQQVLSLPCWVSTDDRELAAEVLRLRLEQSGFVQRTAAGVPMDFRLLAVREGRCLAVATVLQPELPAHLAFEKAVRFEPSAFTLPLLQDRLTLWREAGRLTFAITRGADPVYLQTASSTELNATFLQELNCVLLQLEGQGLINPLLGAVLWGDFTDDEAQVLRKRFGFRVMTEPLPAPRLAQPRSRLLPAQVEALHARKRRQDRVRRLLAGALMFYLALIAFLIGYIWWERIQVGRLQASLAASAPTVRAIEGTADRWRNLQWAVDPQVYPLELLNQIASLLPPQGMHLISFELHKGKVTVRGEASTAPAAFKFAEDIKSKPELQMFTWQMPSPSLRPDGRADFTIEGEPKFAKAN
;
A
#
# COMPACT_ATOMS: atom_id res chain seq x y z
N MET A 1 -9.21 -13.67 -28.05
CA MET A 1 -8.96 -13.71 -26.60
C MET A 1 -10.27 -13.49 -25.86
N ALA A 2 -10.98 -14.58 -25.58
CA ALA A 2 -12.27 -14.55 -24.91
C ALA A 2 -12.07 -14.26 -23.41
N ARG A 3 -12.72 -13.19 -22.93
CA ARG A 3 -12.87 -12.88 -21.51
C ARG A 3 -13.49 -14.11 -20.84
N LYS A 4 -12.76 -14.74 -19.91
CA LYS A 4 -13.33 -15.70 -18.95
C LYS A 4 -14.49 -15.00 -18.25
N VAL A 5 -15.71 -15.40 -18.58
CA VAL A 5 -16.88 -15.10 -17.77
C VAL A 5 -16.75 -16.03 -16.57
N ASP A 6 -16.11 -15.55 -15.50
CA ASP A 6 -16.21 -16.21 -14.21
C ASP A 6 -17.68 -16.13 -13.82
N HIS A 7 -18.42 -17.22 -14.08
CA HIS A 7 -19.70 -17.45 -13.42
C HIS A 7 -19.39 -17.54 -11.94
N HIS A 8 -19.54 -16.42 -11.23
CA HIS A 8 -19.43 -16.39 -9.78
C HIS A 8 -20.48 -17.33 -9.21
N GLN A 9 -20.07 -18.56 -8.94
CA GLN A 9 -20.89 -19.55 -8.27
C GLN A 9 -21.28 -18.96 -6.93
N THR A 10 -22.57 -18.66 -6.79
CA THR A 10 -23.11 -18.06 -5.59
C THR A 10 -23.74 -19.17 -4.77
N PHE A 11 -23.32 -19.26 -3.52
CA PHE A 11 -23.89 -20.25 -2.61
C PHE A 11 -25.13 -19.66 -1.95
N LEU A 12 -26.20 -20.43 -1.80
CA LEU A 12 -27.38 -20.07 -1.03
C LEU A 12 -27.49 -21.01 0.16
N VAL A 13 -27.66 -20.45 1.34
CA VAL A 13 -27.86 -21.23 2.57
C VAL A 13 -29.26 -20.99 3.11
N ARG A 14 -30.00 -22.05 3.40
CA ARG A 14 -31.38 -22.03 3.89
C ARG A 14 -31.52 -22.91 5.13
N ALA A 15 -32.40 -22.53 6.06
CA ALA A 15 -32.74 -23.40 7.18
C ALA A 15 -33.46 -24.67 6.70
N GLY A 16 -33.10 -25.82 7.27
CA GLY A 16 -33.70 -27.10 6.99
C GLY A 16 -35.09 -27.24 7.61
N ALA A 17 -35.81 -28.28 7.18
CA ALA A 17 -37.18 -28.54 7.61
C ALA A 17 -37.29 -29.27 8.96
N ARG A 18 -36.27 -30.04 9.37
CA ARG A 18 -36.37 -31.04 10.46
C ARG A 18 -35.67 -30.65 11.79
N GLY A 19 -34.97 -29.52 11.88
CA GLY A 19 -34.38 -29.06 13.15
C GLY A 19 -33.70 -27.70 13.08
N ASP A 20 -33.48 -27.09 14.26
CA ASP A 20 -32.86 -25.76 14.42
C ASP A 20 -31.41 -25.68 13.88
N ASP A 21 -30.69 -26.80 13.86
CA ASP A 21 -29.28 -26.89 13.46
C ASP A 21 -29.04 -27.50 12.08
N GLU A 22 -30.10 -27.81 11.32
CA GLU A 22 -29.94 -28.28 9.95
C GLU A 22 -29.99 -27.11 8.98
N TRP A 23 -28.91 -26.91 8.23
CA TRP A 23 -28.82 -25.92 7.16
C TRP A 23 -28.60 -26.62 5.83
N GLU A 24 -29.15 -26.10 4.75
CA GLU A 24 -28.96 -26.64 3.41
C GLU A 24 -28.12 -25.69 2.57
N LEU A 25 -27.02 -26.20 2.02
CA LEU A 25 -26.14 -25.46 1.11
C LEU A 25 -26.50 -25.78 -0.34
N TRP A 26 -26.95 -24.77 -1.06
CA TRP A 26 -27.32 -24.83 -2.46
C TRP A 26 -26.32 -24.05 -3.32
N THR A 27 -26.04 -24.54 -4.51
CA THR A 27 -25.36 -23.74 -5.55
C THR A 27 -26.41 -23.11 -6.45
N VAL A 28 -26.38 -21.78 -6.57
CA VAL A 28 -27.28 -21.05 -7.46
C VAL A 28 -26.45 -20.21 -8.43
N SER A 29 -26.68 -20.42 -9.72
CA SER A 29 -26.07 -19.66 -10.80
C SER A 29 -27.15 -19.24 -11.79
N ASP A 30 -27.00 -18.06 -12.38
CA ASP A 30 -27.95 -17.57 -13.38
C ASP A 30 -28.10 -18.59 -14.52
N GLY A 31 -29.33 -19.06 -14.74
CA GLY A 31 -29.70 -19.97 -15.83
C GLY A 31 -29.48 -21.47 -15.59
N ARG A 32 -29.00 -21.92 -14.41
CA ARG A 32 -28.96 -23.36 -14.05
C ARG A 32 -29.93 -23.69 -12.94
N VAL A 33 -30.43 -24.92 -12.96
CA VAL A 33 -31.25 -25.46 -11.88
C VAL A 33 -30.41 -25.49 -10.59
N PRO A 34 -30.92 -24.94 -9.47
CA PRO A 34 -30.24 -24.98 -8.19
C PRO A 34 -29.99 -26.43 -7.76
N GLN A 35 -28.79 -26.73 -7.28
CA GLN A 35 -28.42 -28.06 -6.80
C GLN A 35 -28.03 -28.01 -5.32
N LEU A 36 -28.53 -28.98 -4.56
CA LEU A 36 -28.15 -29.19 -3.17
C LEU A 36 -26.75 -29.81 -3.14
N ILE A 37 -25.81 -29.15 -2.47
CA ILE A 37 -24.44 -29.62 -2.33
C ILE A 37 -24.33 -30.53 -1.11
N GLN A 38 -24.73 -29.99 0.05
CA GLN A 38 -24.64 -30.69 1.33
C GLN A 38 -25.53 -30.04 2.39
N ARG A 39 -25.81 -30.76 3.46
CA ARG A 39 -26.40 -30.21 4.68
C ARG A 39 -25.28 -29.80 5.64
N LEU A 40 -25.37 -28.59 6.17
CA LEU A 40 -24.44 -27.96 7.09
C LEU A 40 -25.02 -27.94 8.50
N LYS A 41 -24.16 -27.98 9.51
CA LYS A 41 -24.55 -27.68 10.90
C LYS A 41 -24.60 -26.19 11.18
N THR A 42 -23.80 -25.40 10.44
CA THR A 42 -23.72 -23.96 10.64
C THR A 42 -23.50 -23.27 9.30
N PRO A 43 -24.20 -22.16 9.01
CA PRO A 43 -24.10 -21.46 7.71
C PRO A 43 -22.71 -20.85 7.44
N ARG A 44 -21.86 -20.73 8.47
CA ARG A 44 -20.48 -20.21 8.38
C ARG A 44 -19.52 -21.11 7.59
N GLU A 45 -19.84 -22.39 7.47
CA GLU A 45 -19.01 -23.40 6.79
C GLU A 45 -19.06 -23.28 5.26
N SER A 46 -19.78 -22.30 4.72
CA SER A 46 -19.90 -22.12 3.28
C SER A 46 -18.53 -21.83 2.61
N PRO A 47 -18.28 -22.38 1.41
CA PRO A 47 -16.98 -22.29 0.76
C PRO A 47 -16.68 -20.91 0.16
N GLY A 48 -17.71 -20.13 -0.21
CA GLY A 48 -17.55 -18.88 -0.97
C GLY A 48 -18.58 -17.79 -0.64
N PRO A 49 -18.78 -16.80 -1.53
CA PRO A 49 -19.76 -15.74 -1.32
C PRO A 49 -21.16 -16.33 -1.20
N THR A 50 -21.82 -16.05 -0.07
CA THR A 50 -23.04 -16.74 0.34
C THR A 50 -24.22 -15.77 0.45
N VAL A 51 -25.35 -16.18 -0.10
CA VAL A 51 -26.67 -15.59 0.09
C VAL A 51 -27.34 -16.37 1.22
N VAL A 52 -27.74 -15.69 2.28
CA VAL A 52 -28.42 -16.29 3.42
C VAL A 52 -29.92 -16.10 3.24
N ALA A 53 -30.66 -17.20 3.10
CA ALA A 53 -32.11 -17.20 3.20
C ALA A 53 -32.48 -17.09 4.68
N LEU A 54 -32.88 -15.88 5.10
CA LEU A 54 -33.30 -15.56 6.45
C LEU A 54 -34.57 -16.33 6.78
N PRO A 55 -34.59 -17.11 7.88
CA PRO A 55 -35.81 -17.73 8.38
C PRO A 55 -36.87 -16.67 8.64
N ALA A 56 -38.14 -17.03 8.44
CA ALA A 56 -39.25 -16.10 8.67
C ALA A 56 -39.29 -15.53 10.09
N GLN A 57 -38.77 -16.27 11.08
CA GLN A 57 -38.67 -15.79 12.47
C GLN A 57 -37.78 -14.54 12.60
N GLN A 58 -36.81 -14.34 11.71
CA GLN A 58 -35.85 -13.22 11.77
C GLN A 58 -36.32 -11.99 10.99
N VAL A 59 -37.49 -12.07 10.35
CA VAL A 59 -37.99 -11.06 9.43
C VAL A 59 -39.44 -10.73 9.77
N LEU A 60 -39.75 -9.45 9.85
CA LEU A 60 -41.12 -8.96 9.98
C LEU A 60 -41.60 -8.42 8.63
N SER A 61 -42.76 -8.92 8.17
CA SER A 61 -43.43 -8.44 6.97
C SER A 61 -44.64 -7.57 7.33
N LEU A 62 -44.63 -6.32 6.88
CA LEU A 62 -45.67 -5.33 7.15
C LEU A 62 -46.26 -4.81 5.84
N PRO A 63 -47.34 -5.45 5.35
CA PRO A 63 -48.09 -4.96 4.20
C PRO A 63 -48.97 -3.77 4.59
N CYS A 64 -48.98 -2.71 3.77
CA CYS A 64 -49.95 -1.64 3.92
C CYS A 64 -50.24 -0.89 2.62
N TRP A 65 -51.41 -0.26 2.56
CA TRP A 65 -51.77 0.68 1.52
C TRP A 65 -51.20 2.06 1.81
N VAL A 66 -50.53 2.64 0.81
CA VAL A 66 -49.98 4.00 0.84
C VAL A 66 -50.70 4.85 -0.19
N SER A 67 -51.13 6.05 0.20
CA SER A 67 -51.87 6.98 -0.65
C SER A 67 -50.96 7.77 -1.60
N THR A 68 -50.17 7.07 -2.40
CA THR A 68 -49.34 7.64 -3.46
C THR A 68 -49.13 6.61 -4.56
N ASP A 69 -48.97 7.09 -5.78
CA ASP A 69 -48.59 6.34 -6.98
C ASP A 69 -47.08 6.39 -7.25
N ASP A 70 -46.37 7.38 -6.68
CA ASP A 70 -44.92 7.52 -6.78
C ASP A 70 -44.19 6.53 -5.86
N ARG A 71 -43.24 5.79 -6.44
CA ARG A 71 -42.44 4.79 -5.75
C ARG A 71 -41.50 5.38 -4.71
N GLU A 72 -40.92 6.55 -4.96
CA GLU A 72 -39.96 7.15 -4.04
C GLU A 72 -40.68 7.70 -2.81
N LEU A 73 -41.79 8.42 -3.03
CA LEU A 73 -42.65 8.90 -1.95
C LEU A 73 -43.27 7.75 -1.15
N ALA A 74 -43.65 6.64 -1.81
CA ALA A 74 -44.16 5.47 -1.11
C ALA A 74 -43.15 4.91 -0.11
N ALA A 75 -41.86 4.88 -0.48
CA ALA A 75 -40.79 4.40 0.40
C ALA A 75 -40.63 5.28 1.65
N GLU A 76 -40.68 6.60 1.47
CA GLU A 76 -40.57 7.55 2.58
C GLU A 76 -41.76 7.48 3.52
N VAL A 77 -42.99 7.38 2.99
CA VAL A 77 -44.21 7.25 3.80
C VAL A 77 -44.22 5.94 4.59
N LEU A 78 -43.79 4.84 3.97
CA LEU A 78 -43.64 3.55 4.67
C LEU A 78 -42.64 3.66 5.80
N ARG A 79 -41.47 4.24 5.53
CA ARG A 79 -40.45 4.45 6.55
C ARG A 79 -40.99 5.27 7.72
N LEU A 80 -41.70 6.35 7.44
CA LEU A 80 -42.31 7.19 8.48
C LEU A 80 -43.36 6.42 9.31
N ARG A 81 -44.16 5.53 8.69
CA ARG A 81 -45.08 4.65 9.43
C ARG A 81 -44.34 3.63 10.31
N LEU A 82 -43.23 3.08 9.83
CA LEU A 82 -42.40 2.15 10.61
C LEU A 82 -41.72 2.84 11.79
N GLU A 83 -41.31 4.10 11.62
CA GLU A 83 -40.79 4.94 12.71
C GLU A 83 -41.88 5.24 13.74
N GLN A 84 -43.11 5.58 13.29
CA GLN A 84 -44.24 5.83 14.19
C GLN A 84 -44.67 4.59 14.98
N SER A 85 -44.60 3.41 14.36
CA SER A 85 -44.94 2.14 15.02
C SER A 85 -43.81 1.58 15.89
N GLY A 86 -42.66 2.27 15.94
CA GLY A 86 -41.53 1.90 16.80
C GLY A 86 -40.70 0.72 16.30
N PHE A 87 -40.99 0.18 15.11
CA PHE A 87 -40.19 -0.90 14.51
C PHE A 87 -38.83 -0.42 14.00
N VAL A 88 -38.70 0.89 13.71
CA VAL A 88 -37.45 1.53 13.30
C VAL A 88 -37.16 2.71 14.22
N GLN A 89 -35.98 2.72 14.84
CA GLN A 89 -35.54 3.86 15.66
C GLN A 89 -34.91 4.95 14.78
N ARG A 90 -35.21 6.22 15.11
CA ARG A 90 -34.82 7.39 14.32
C ARG A 90 -33.31 7.71 14.33
N THR A 91 -32.53 7.12 15.25
CA THR A 91 -31.24 7.70 15.67
C THR A 91 -30.05 6.73 15.78
N ALA A 92 -30.24 5.42 15.69
CA ALA A 92 -29.15 4.45 15.62
C ALA A 92 -29.09 3.88 14.21
N ALA A 93 -27.89 3.49 13.72
CA ALA A 93 -27.69 2.83 12.43
C ALA A 93 -28.85 1.85 12.15
N GLY A 94 -29.76 2.28 11.27
CA GLY A 94 -31.15 1.82 11.28
C GLY A 94 -31.26 0.30 11.13
N VAL A 95 -32.28 -0.27 11.75
CA VAL A 95 -32.69 -1.64 11.46
C VAL A 95 -32.81 -1.81 9.95
N PRO A 96 -32.09 -2.75 9.31
CA PRO A 96 -32.07 -2.84 7.87
C PRO A 96 -33.47 -3.22 7.38
N MET A 97 -34.00 -2.37 6.51
CA MET A 97 -35.34 -2.49 5.96
C MET A 97 -35.28 -2.49 4.44
N ASP A 98 -36.20 -3.24 3.84
CA ASP A 98 -36.44 -3.25 2.40
C ASP A 98 -37.93 -3.05 2.14
N PHE A 99 -38.27 -2.54 0.95
CA PHE A 99 -39.66 -2.32 0.57
C PHE A 99 -39.91 -2.81 -0.85
N ARG A 100 -41.07 -3.44 -1.05
CA ARG A 100 -41.52 -3.88 -2.37
C ARG A 100 -42.92 -3.36 -2.64
N LEU A 101 -43.12 -2.79 -3.83
CA LEU A 101 -44.43 -2.40 -4.33
C LEU A 101 -45.03 -3.59 -5.06
N LEU A 102 -46.23 -4.02 -4.65
CA LEU A 102 -46.90 -5.19 -5.20
C LEU A 102 -48.06 -4.83 -6.13
N ALA A 103 -48.76 -3.74 -5.87
CA ALA A 103 -49.89 -3.30 -6.69
C ALA A 103 -50.05 -1.79 -6.63
N VAL A 104 -50.60 -1.20 -7.69
CA VAL A 104 -51.05 0.19 -7.73
C VAL A 104 -52.52 0.19 -8.14
N ARG A 105 -53.38 0.88 -7.38
CA ARG A 105 -54.82 1.02 -7.62
C ARG A 105 -55.27 2.43 -7.26
N GLU A 106 -55.90 3.14 -8.20
CA GLU A 106 -56.64 4.39 -7.94
C GLU A 106 -55.89 5.40 -7.04
N GLY A 107 -54.62 5.68 -7.35
CA GLY A 107 -53.80 6.62 -6.57
C GLY A 107 -53.28 6.09 -5.22
N ARG A 108 -53.38 4.78 -4.98
CA ARG A 108 -52.77 4.09 -3.84
C ARG A 108 -51.87 2.96 -4.32
N CYS A 109 -50.76 2.74 -3.64
CA CYS A 109 -49.91 1.57 -3.85
C CYS A 109 -49.95 0.64 -2.63
N LEU A 110 -49.99 -0.67 -2.90
CA LEU A 110 -49.77 -1.70 -1.91
C LEU A 110 -48.28 -1.92 -1.82
N ALA A 111 -47.74 -1.65 -0.64
CA ALA A 111 -46.33 -1.85 -0.38
C ALA A 111 -46.13 -2.77 0.81
N VAL A 112 -45.11 -3.62 0.71
CA VAL A 112 -44.70 -4.54 1.77
C VAL A 112 -43.34 -4.09 2.26
N ALA A 113 -43.32 -3.62 3.51
CA ALA A 113 -42.08 -3.39 4.21
C ALA A 113 -41.59 -4.70 4.82
N THR A 114 -40.31 -4.99 4.62
CA THR A 114 -39.62 -6.12 5.22
C THR A 114 -38.57 -5.57 6.17
N VAL A 115 -38.70 -5.87 7.45
CA VAL A 115 -37.82 -5.37 8.50
C VAL A 115 -37.07 -6.55 9.12
N LEU A 116 -35.74 -6.47 9.17
CA LEU A 116 -34.95 -7.48 9.88
C LEU A 116 -35.06 -7.26 11.39
N GLN A 117 -35.07 -8.32 12.19
CA GLN A 117 -34.96 -8.15 13.63
C GLN A 117 -33.58 -7.57 14.03
N PRO A 118 -33.51 -6.71 15.07
CA PRO A 118 -32.26 -6.06 15.46
C PRO A 118 -31.19 -7.05 15.96
N GLU A 119 -31.62 -8.14 16.60
CA GLU A 119 -30.75 -9.17 17.15
C GLU A 119 -30.67 -10.37 16.20
N LEU A 120 -29.80 -10.27 15.19
CA LEU A 120 -29.52 -11.42 14.35
C LEU A 120 -28.66 -12.45 15.12
N PRO A 121 -29.02 -13.74 15.11
CA PRO A 121 -28.21 -14.81 15.67
C PRO A 121 -26.77 -14.81 15.13
N ALA A 122 -25.80 -15.02 16.02
CA ALA A 122 -24.38 -14.96 15.66
C ALA A 122 -24.00 -15.94 14.54
N HIS A 123 -24.65 -17.09 14.44
CA HIS A 123 -24.37 -18.06 13.38
C HIS A 123 -24.70 -17.50 11.98
N LEU A 124 -25.72 -16.64 11.84
CA LEU A 124 -26.11 -16.00 10.58
C LEU A 124 -25.23 -14.80 10.20
N ALA A 125 -24.58 -14.18 11.19
CA ALA A 125 -23.65 -13.08 10.98
C ALA A 125 -22.22 -13.60 10.72
N PHE A 126 -21.80 -13.67 9.45
CA PHE A 126 -20.46 -14.12 9.08
C PHE A 126 -19.88 -13.40 7.86
N GLU A 127 -18.55 -13.38 7.75
CA GLU A 127 -17.83 -12.55 6.76
C GLU A 127 -18.15 -12.90 5.31
N LYS A 128 -18.38 -14.17 5.00
CA LYS A 128 -18.67 -14.65 3.64
C LYS A 128 -20.13 -14.37 3.21
N ALA A 129 -20.99 -13.95 4.12
CA ALA A 129 -22.36 -13.57 3.80
C ALA A 129 -22.35 -12.24 3.04
N VAL A 130 -22.83 -12.26 1.80
CA VAL A 130 -22.86 -11.10 0.91
C VAL A 130 -24.26 -10.50 0.83
N ARG A 131 -25.29 -11.32 0.99
CA ARG A 131 -26.68 -10.95 0.75
C ARG A 131 -27.60 -11.72 1.69
N PHE A 132 -28.65 -11.06 2.14
CA PHE A 132 -29.66 -11.63 3.01
C PHE A 132 -31.02 -11.44 2.36
N GLU A 133 -31.77 -12.53 2.26
CA GLU A 133 -33.07 -12.57 1.61
C GLU A 133 -34.05 -13.33 2.50
N PRO A 134 -35.28 -12.84 2.74
CA PRO A 134 -36.30 -13.63 3.40
C PRO A 134 -36.55 -14.93 2.65
N SER A 135 -36.68 -16.02 3.38
CA SER A 135 -36.81 -17.37 2.82
C SER A 135 -37.94 -17.47 1.80
N ALA A 136 -39.09 -16.86 2.07
CA ALA A 136 -40.24 -16.84 1.16
C ALA A 136 -39.90 -16.27 -0.23
N PHE A 137 -39.06 -15.23 -0.32
CA PHE A 137 -38.66 -14.66 -1.60
C PHE A 137 -37.68 -15.56 -2.38
N THR A 138 -37.03 -16.50 -1.70
CA THR A 138 -36.16 -17.50 -2.34
C THR A 138 -36.95 -18.72 -2.84
N LEU A 139 -38.25 -18.80 -2.59
CA LEU A 139 -39.08 -19.92 -3.02
C LEU A 139 -39.92 -19.56 -4.27
N PRO A 140 -40.24 -20.53 -5.13
CA PRO A 140 -41.16 -20.34 -6.25
C PRO A 140 -42.62 -20.37 -5.76
N LEU A 141 -43.02 -19.31 -5.07
CA LEU A 141 -44.38 -19.17 -4.56
C LEU A 141 -45.41 -19.08 -5.71
N LEU A 142 -46.57 -19.71 -5.49
CA LEU A 142 -47.67 -19.73 -6.45
C LEU A 142 -48.58 -18.51 -6.31
N GLN A 143 -49.36 -18.23 -7.36
CA GLN A 143 -50.20 -17.05 -7.42
C GLN A 143 -51.43 -17.13 -6.50
N ASP A 144 -51.65 -16.08 -5.70
CA ASP A 144 -52.83 -15.89 -4.82
C ASP A 144 -53.14 -17.13 -3.94
N ARG A 145 -52.12 -17.65 -3.26
CA ARG A 145 -52.22 -18.88 -2.46
C ARG A 145 -51.56 -18.75 -1.09
N LEU A 146 -52.07 -19.54 -0.15
CA LEU A 146 -51.42 -19.80 1.12
C LEU A 146 -50.36 -20.88 0.92
N THR A 147 -49.11 -20.61 1.29
CA THR A 147 -48.03 -21.59 1.24
C THR A 147 -47.53 -21.87 2.66
N LEU A 148 -47.40 -23.14 3.02
CA LEU A 148 -47.02 -23.62 4.34
C LEU A 148 -45.79 -24.52 4.22
N TRP A 149 -44.79 -24.31 5.06
CA TRP A 149 -43.61 -25.18 5.12
C TRP A 149 -43.00 -25.17 6.52
N ARG A 150 -42.01 -26.03 6.75
CA ARG A 150 -41.27 -26.08 8.01
C ARG A 150 -39.90 -25.43 7.84
N GLU A 151 -39.54 -24.53 8.75
CA GLU A 151 -38.22 -23.92 8.85
C GLU A 151 -37.71 -24.07 10.27
N ALA A 152 -36.50 -24.62 10.44
CA ALA A 152 -35.91 -24.82 11.78
C ALA A 152 -36.89 -25.56 12.73
N GLY A 153 -37.61 -26.56 12.21
CA GLY A 153 -38.61 -27.32 12.98
C GLY A 153 -39.92 -26.57 13.33
N ARG A 154 -40.07 -25.29 12.96
CA ARG A 154 -41.30 -24.51 13.17
C ARG A 154 -42.13 -24.40 11.90
N LEU A 155 -43.44 -24.26 12.04
CA LEU A 155 -44.32 -24.00 10.91
C LEU A 155 -44.19 -22.53 10.48
N THR A 156 -43.97 -22.31 9.20
CA THR A 156 -43.92 -20.99 8.59
C THR A 156 -44.94 -20.95 7.46
N PHE A 157 -45.57 -19.81 7.30
CA PHE A 157 -46.50 -19.58 6.21
C PHE A 157 -46.28 -18.24 5.51
N ALA A 158 -46.55 -18.24 4.22
CA ALA A 158 -46.60 -17.05 3.39
C ALA A 158 -47.91 -16.98 2.64
N ILE A 159 -48.42 -15.76 2.49
CA ILE A 159 -49.61 -15.47 1.71
C ILE A 159 -49.20 -14.59 0.55
N THR A 160 -49.52 -15.01 -0.67
CA THR A 160 -49.17 -14.28 -1.89
C THR A 160 -50.31 -13.46 -2.45
N ARG A 161 -49.95 -12.41 -3.19
CA ARG A 161 -50.83 -11.67 -4.09
C ARG A 161 -50.16 -11.59 -5.44
N GLY A 162 -50.78 -12.18 -6.46
CA GLY A 162 -50.00 -12.62 -7.62
C GLY A 162 -48.88 -13.55 -7.15
N ALA A 163 -47.69 -13.48 -7.77
CA ALA A 163 -46.56 -14.37 -7.41
C ALA A 163 -45.71 -13.88 -6.22
N ASP A 164 -46.00 -12.69 -5.69
CA ASP A 164 -45.20 -12.06 -4.64
C ASP A 164 -45.82 -12.27 -3.25
N PRO A 165 -45.01 -12.57 -2.22
CA PRO A 165 -45.51 -12.71 -0.85
C PRO A 165 -45.86 -11.34 -0.26
N VAL A 166 -47.09 -11.22 0.23
CA VAL A 166 -47.62 -10.05 0.94
C VAL A 166 -47.31 -10.12 2.42
N TYR A 167 -47.42 -11.33 2.97
CA TYR A 167 -47.28 -11.59 4.38
C TYR A 167 -46.46 -12.85 4.60
N LEU A 168 -45.60 -12.82 5.62
CA LEU A 168 -44.72 -13.90 6.03
C LEU A 168 -44.69 -13.94 7.55
N GLN A 169 -44.96 -15.10 8.14
CA GLN A 169 -44.90 -15.28 9.58
C GLN A 169 -44.53 -16.73 9.93
N THR A 170 -43.77 -16.89 11.02
CA THR A 170 -43.59 -18.18 11.69
C THR A 170 -44.69 -18.35 12.73
N ALA A 171 -45.39 -19.47 12.65
CA ALA A 171 -46.45 -19.85 13.56
C ALA A 171 -45.96 -20.02 15.00
N SER A 172 -46.87 -19.82 15.95
CA SER A 172 -46.57 -20.03 17.36
C SER A 172 -46.42 -21.53 17.70
N SER A 173 -47.14 -22.41 17.00
CA SER A 173 -47.05 -23.85 17.17
C SER A 173 -46.13 -24.51 16.15
N THR A 174 -45.49 -25.61 16.56
CA THR A 174 -44.68 -26.47 15.70
C THR A 174 -45.53 -27.45 14.89
N GLU A 175 -46.78 -27.70 15.30
CA GLU A 175 -47.69 -28.64 14.66
C GLU A 175 -48.97 -27.97 14.18
N LEU A 176 -49.61 -28.61 13.20
CA LEU A 176 -50.84 -28.12 12.58
C LEU A 176 -52.03 -28.45 13.49
N ASN A 177 -52.17 -27.66 14.56
CA ASN A 177 -53.17 -27.84 15.60
C ASN A 177 -54.27 -26.77 15.53
N ALA A 178 -55.27 -26.87 16.41
CA ALA A 178 -56.37 -25.89 16.47
C ALA A 178 -55.89 -24.45 16.71
N THR A 179 -54.83 -24.27 17.50
CA THR A 179 -54.21 -22.96 17.77
C THR A 179 -53.64 -22.35 16.49
N PHE A 180 -52.89 -23.12 15.71
CA PHE A 180 -52.38 -22.70 14.40
C PHE A 180 -53.50 -22.27 13.46
N LEU A 181 -54.55 -23.09 13.36
CA LEU A 181 -55.67 -22.80 12.48
C LEU A 181 -56.40 -21.52 12.89
N GLN A 182 -56.50 -21.25 14.19
CA GLN A 182 -57.08 -20.01 14.70
C GLN A 182 -56.18 -18.81 14.40
N GLU A 183 -54.87 -18.92 14.63
CA GLU A 183 -53.88 -17.89 14.29
C GLU A 183 -53.95 -17.54 12.80
N LEU A 184 -53.89 -18.56 11.93
CA LEU A 184 -54.00 -18.41 10.49
C LEU A 184 -55.31 -17.75 10.08
N ASN A 185 -56.44 -18.15 10.67
CA ASN A 185 -57.74 -17.57 10.38
C ASN A 185 -57.81 -16.08 10.78
N CYS A 186 -57.26 -15.71 11.94
CA CYS A 186 -57.18 -14.31 12.36
C CYS A 186 -56.35 -13.47 11.39
N VAL A 187 -55.20 -13.99 10.95
CA VAL A 187 -54.34 -13.31 9.97
C VAL A 187 -55.04 -13.16 8.63
N LEU A 188 -55.68 -14.22 8.12
CA LEU A 188 -56.44 -14.16 6.87
C LEU A 188 -57.56 -13.13 6.94
N LEU A 189 -58.38 -13.14 7.99
CA LEU A 189 -59.46 -12.16 8.17
C LEU A 189 -58.92 -10.73 8.27
N GLN A 190 -57.77 -10.51 8.92
CA GLN A 190 -57.14 -9.20 8.99
C GLN A 190 -56.66 -8.72 7.62
N LEU A 191 -55.99 -9.59 6.85
CA LEU A 191 -55.46 -9.25 5.53
C LEU A 191 -56.57 -9.04 4.50
N GLU A 192 -57.63 -9.85 4.54
CA GLU A 192 -58.83 -9.69 3.70
C GLU A 192 -59.61 -8.44 4.08
N GLY A 193 -59.82 -8.19 5.38
CA GLY A 193 -60.53 -7.00 5.87
C GLY A 193 -59.84 -5.68 5.50
N GLN A 194 -58.51 -5.69 5.34
CA GLN A 194 -57.73 -4.55 4.86
C GLN A 194 -57.55 -4.53 3.33
N GLY A 195 -58.10 -5.51 2.61
CA GLY A 195 -57.98 -5.63 1.14
C GLY A 195 -56.54 -5.85 0.66
N LEU A 196 -55.66 -6.36 1.51
CA LEU A 196 -54.25 -6.56 1.22
C LEU A 196 -54.01 -7.78 0.34
N ILE A 197 -54.88 -8.79 0.43
CA ILE A 197 -54.83 -10.02 -0.38
C ILE A 197 -56.05 -10.14 -1.30
N ASN A 198 -55.90 -10.91 -2.37
CA ASN A 198 -57.03 -11.36 -3.19
C ASN A 198 -57.66 -12.61 -2.56
N PRO A 199 -58.89 -13.01 -2.96
CA PRO A 199 -59.45 -14.30 -2.58
C PRO A 199 -58.49 -15.44 -2.94
N LEU A 200 -58.14 -16.27 -1.96
CA LEU A 200 -57.16 -17.32 -2.15
C LEU A 200 -57.68 -18.42 -3.08
N LEU A 201 -56.87 -18.82 -4.06
CA LEU A 201 -57.17 -19.90 -5.00
C LEU A 201 -56.98 -21.30 -4.38
N GLY A 202 -56.23 -21.39 -3.29
CA GLY A 202 -55.86 -22.65 -2.64
C GLY A 202 -54.76 -22.49 -1.60
N ALA A 203 -54.39 -23.61 -0.99
CA ALA A 203 -53.22 -23.71 -0.13
C ALA A 203 -52.25 -24.79 -0.65
N VAL A 204 -50.96 -24.60 -0.42
CA VAL A 204 -49.92 -25.58 -0.73
C VAL A 204 -49.09 -25.85 0.51
N LEU A 205 -48.94 -27.13 0.83
CA LEU A 205 -48.13 -27.66 1.91
C LEU A 205 -46.83 -28.20 1.29
N TRP A 206 -45.70 -27.60 1.66
CA TRP A 206 -44.37 -27.98 1.19
C TRP A 206 -43.58 -28.75 2.23
N GLY A 207 -43.25 -30.00 1.92
CA GLY A 207 -42.44 -30.88 2.76
C GLY A 207 -43.20 -32.11 3.22
N ASP A 208 -42.77 -32.68 4.36
CA ASP A 208 -43.26 -33.95 4.89
C ASP A 208 -44.55 -33.76 5.70
N PHE A 209 -45.60 -33.23 5.07
CA PHE A 209 -46.93 -33.13 5.67
C PHE A 209 -47.73 -34.40 5.43
N THR A 210 -48.50 -34.82 6.44
CA THR A 210 -49.40 -35.97 6.33
C THR A 210 -50.70 -35.60 5.60
N ASP A 211 -51.33 -36.57 4.95
CA ASP A 211 -52.63 -36.36 4.29
C ASP A 211 -53.72 -35.95 5.28
N ASP A 212 -53.62 -36.38 6.54
CA ASP A 212 -54.54 -35.99 7.62
C ASP A 212 -54.43 -34.50 7.95
N GLU A 213 -53.21 -33.95 8.06
CA GLU A 213 -52.96 -32.52 8.25
C GLU A 213 -53.54 -31.70 7.08
N ALA A 214 -53.39 -32.19 5.84
CA ALA A 214 -53.98 -31.56 4.67
C ALA A 214 -55.52 -31.57 4.71
N GLN A 215 -56.13 -32.66 5.18
CA GLN A 215 -57.59 -32.75 5.33
C GLN A 215 -58.14 -31.80 6.40
N VAL A 216 -57.43 -31.62 7.51
CA VAL A 216 -57.81 -30.68 8.57
C VAL A 216 -57.89 -29.26 8.02
N LEU A 217 -56.88 -28.85 7.23
CA LEU A 217 -56.85 -27.53 6.61
C LEU A 217 -57.99 -27.36 5.58
N ARG A 218 -58.25 -28.39 4.75
CA ARG A 218 -59.37 -28.41 3.79
C ARG A 218 -60.72 -28.24 4.49
N LYS A 219 -60.96 -28.98 5.58
CA LYS A 219 -62.22 -28.93 6.33
C LYS A 219 -62.49 -27.56 6.95
N ARG A 220 -61.44 -26.90 7.46
CA ARG A 220 -61.58 -25.61 8.16
C ARG A 220 -61.81 -24.45 7.20
N PHE A 221 -61.06 -24.39 6.10
CA PHE A 221 -61.03 -23.22 5.22
C PHE A 221 -61.75 -23.41 3.89
N GLY A 222 -62.10 -24.64 3.50
CA GLY A 222 -62.84 -24.93 2.28
C GLY A 222 -62.05 -24.76 0.97
N PHE A 223 -60.76 -24.41 1.03
CA PHE A 223 -59.90 -24.26 -0.16
C PHE A 223 -59.29 -25.59 -0.62
N ARG A 224 -58.87 -25.65 -1.89
CA ARG A 224 -58.08 -26.78 -2.41
C ARG A 224 -56.68 -26.77 -1.79
N VAL A 225 -56.31 -27.86 -1.12
CA VAL A 225 -54.97 -28.02 -0.52
C VAL A 225 -54.15 -29.00 -1.35
N MET A 226 -52.92 -28.64 -1.72
CA MET A 226 -51.97 -29.51 -2.43
C MET A 226 -50.77 -29.79 -1.53
N THR A 227 -50.25 -31.01 -1.58
CA THR A 227 -49.03 -31.39 -0.85
C THR A 227 -47.94 -31.68 -1.88
N GLU A 228 -46.83 -30.96 -1.78
CA GLU A 228 -45.69 -31.06 -2.71
C GLU A 228 -44.38 -31.11 -1.91
N PRO A 229 -43.30 -31.70 -2.45
CA PRO A 229 -41.99 -31.60 -1.82
C PRO A 229 -41.50 -30.15 -1.82
N LEU A 230 -40.70 -29.78 -0.82
CA LEU A 230 -40.14 -28.42 -0.72
C LEU A 230 -39.28 -28.11 -1.96
N PRO A 231 -39.64 -27.10 -2.78
CA PRO A 231 -38.94 -26.82 -4.02
C PRO A 231 -37.51 -26.31 -3.80
N ALA A 232 -36.71 -26.43 -4.86
CA ALA A 232 -35.36 -25.88 -4.91
C ALA A 232 -35.40 -24.33 -4.81
N PRO A 233 -34.53 -23.72 -4.01
CA PRO A 233 -34.52 -22.27 -3.81
C PRO A 233 -33.97 -21.54 -5.04
N ARG A 234 -34.61 -20.41 -5.39
CA ARG A 234 -34.17 -19.45 -6.40
C ARG A 234 -33.61 -18.19 -5.75
N LEU A 235 -32.73 -17.48 -6.45
CA LEU A 235 -32.33 -16.16 -6.00
C LEU A 235 -33.51 -15.19 -6.14
N ALA A 236 -33.84 -14.50 -5.05
CA ALA A 236 -34.89 -13.49 -5.07
C ALA A 236 -34.58 -12.40 -6.10
N GLN A 237 -35.61 -11.95 -6.81
CA GLN A 237 -35.56 -10.78 -7.69
C GLN A 237 -36.80 -9.93 -7.37
N PRO A 238 -36.67 -8.62 -7.09
CA PRO A 238 -35.44 -7.82 -7.02
C PRO A 238 -34.54 -8.18 -5.82
N ARG A 239 -33.32 -7.62 -5.78
CA ARG A 239 -32.39 -7.82 -4.66
C ARG A 239 -32.82 -7.03 -3.43
N SER A 240 -32.96 -7.69 -2.29
CA SER A 240 -33.30 -7.04 -1.03
C SER A 240 -32.10 -6.36 -0.39
N ARG A 241 -32.37 -5.21 0.22
CA ARG A 241 -31.37 -4.35 0.89
C ARG A 241 -31.30 -4.63 2.40
N LEU A 242 -31.27 -5.91 2.78
CA LEU A 242 -31.38 -6.35 4.18
C LEU A 242 -30.02 -6.73 4.77
N LEU A 243 -28.99 -5.89 4.62
CA LEU A 243 -27.67 -6.20 5.15
C LEU A 243 -27.61 -5.91 6.67
N PRO A 244 -27.37 -6.91 7.53
CA PRO A 244 -27.30 -6.71 8.97
C PRO A 244 -26.09 -5.86 9.35
N ALA A 245 -26.25 -4.91 10.29
CA ALA A 245 -25.17 -4.05 10.79
C ALA A 245 -23.98 -4.86 11.33
N GLN A 246 -24.24 -6.04 11.91
CA GLN A 246 -23.19 -6.96 12.38
C GLN A 246 -22.28 -7.41 11.23
N VAL A 247 -22.84 -7.72 10.05
CA VAL A 247 -22.09 -8.16 8.87
C VAL A 247 -21.38 -6.98 8.20
N GLU A 248 -22.02 -5.81 8.17
CA GLU A 248 -21.36 -4.58 7.71
C GLU A 248 -20.11 -4.26 8.54
N ALA A 249 -20.20 -4.39 9.86
CA ALA A 249 -19.05 -4.20 10.75
C ALA A 249 -17.93 -5.21 10.47
N LEU A 250 -18.27 -6.49 10.22
CA LEU A 250 -17.31 -7.52 9.82
C LEU A 250 -16.63 -7.18 8.49
N HIS A 251 -17.40 -6.80 7.47
CA HIS A 251 -16.86 -6.39 6.17
C HIS A 251 -15.98 -5.14 6.29
N ALA A 252 -16.37 -4.17 7.11
CA ALA A 252 -15.60 -2.96 7.35
C ALA A 252 -14.24 -3.27 8.03
N ARG A 253 -14.22 -4.18 9.01
CA ARG A 253 -12.98 -4.65 9.66
C ARG A 253 -12.03 -5.30 8.66
N LYS A 254 -12.55 -6.20 7.82
CA LYS A 254 -11.76 -6.86 6.78
C LYS A 254 -11.21 -5.88 5.75
N ARG A 255 -12.04 -4.96 5.24
CA ARG A 255 -11.61 -3.91 4.31
C ARG A 255 -10.53 -3.01 4.91
N ARG A 256 -10.61 -2.69 6.21
CA ARG A 256 -9.58 -1.94 6.93
C ARG A 256 -8.26 -2.72 6.98
N GLN A 257 -8.30 -4.00 7.35
CA GLN A 257 -7.12 -4.87 7.37
C GLN A 257 -6.47 -5.01 5.98
N ASP A 258 -7.26 -5.24 4.94
CA ASP A 258 -6.75 -5.35 3.57
C ASP A 258 -6.19 -4.03 3.04
N ARG A 259 -6.74 -2.89 3.46
CA ARG A 259 -6.18 -1.58 3.14
C ARG A 259 -4.83 -1.39 3.83
N VAL A 260 -4.72 -1.71 5.12
CA VAL A 260 -3.46 -1.62 5.88
C VAL A 260 -2.40 -2.56 5.28
N ARG A 261 -2.76 -3.80 4.95
CA ARG A 261 -1.84 -4.75 4.30
C ARG A 261 -1.34 -4.25 2.95
N ARG A 262 -2.21 -3.66 2.12
CA ARG A 262 -1.80 -3.07 0.83
C ARG A 262 -0.91 -1.84 1.01
N LEU A 263 -1.18 -1.01 2.01
CA LEU A 263 -0.32 0.13 2.34
C LEU A 263 1.07 -0.33 2.80
N LEU A 264 1.15 -1.33 3.68
CA LEU A 264 2.41 -1.92 4.12
C LEU A 264 3.18 -2.56 2.96
N ALA A 265 2.49 -3.32 2.09
CA ALA A 265 3.11 -3.89 0.89
C ALA A 265 3.64 -2.81 -0.07
N GLY A 266 2.88 -1.72 -0.23
CA GLY A 266 3.31 -0.56 -1.02
C GLY A 266 4.54 0.14 -0.42
N ALA A 267 4.56 0.33 0.91
CA ALA A 267 5.71 0.90 1.61
C ALA A 267 6.97 0.00 1.49
N LEU A 268 6.82 -1.31 1.59
CA LEU A 268 7.91 -2.27 1.39
C LEU A 268 8.45 -2.20 -0.04
N MET A 269 7.58 -2.17 -1.06
CA MET A 269 7.99 -2.00 -2.45
C MET A 269 8.73 -0.68 -2.68
N PHE A 270 8.25 0.41 -2.09
CA PHE A 270 8.90 1.72 -2.18
C PHE A 270 10.30 1.68 -1.55
N TYR A 271 10.44 1.06 -0.37
CA TYR A 271 11.73 0.93 0.30
C TYR A 271 12.72 0.07 -0.51
N LEU A 272 12.27 -1.04 -1.08
CA LEU A 272 13.10 -1.88 -1.96
C LEU A 272 13.53 -1.12 -3.22
N ALA A 273 12.64 -0.33 -3.82
CA ALA A 273 12.97 0.52 -4.96
C ALA A 273 14.03 1.58 -4.60
N LEU A 274 13.94 2.19 -3.41
CA LEU A 274 14.93 3.14 -2.93
C LEU A 274 16.31 2.49 -2.75
N ILE A 275 16.36 1.29 -2.17
CA ILE A 275 17.61 0.54 -2.04
C ILE A 275 18.20 0.21 -3.42
N ALA A 276 17.39 -0.31 -4.33
CA ALA A 276 17.84 -0.62 -5.69
C ALA A 276 18.36 0.62 -6.42
N PHE A 277 17.70 1.77 -6.23
CA PHE A 277 18.13 3.06 -6.76
C PHE A 277 19.50 3.48 -6.19
N LEU A 278 19.70 3.39 -4.87
CA LEU A 278 20.99 3.70 -4.23
C LEU A 278 22.11 2.78 -4.71
N ILE A 279 21.85 1.48 -4.84
CA ILE A 279 22.82 0.52 -5.38
C ILE A 279 23.19 0.88 -6.83
N GLY A 280 22.19 1.19 -7.66
CA GLY A 280 22.40 1.62 -9.05
C GLY A 280 23.23 2.91 -9.14
N TYR A 281 22.97 3.88 -8.25
CA TYR A 281 23.73 5.12 -8.17
C TYR A 281 25.20 4.88 -7.80
N ILE A 282 25.47 4.10 -6.74
CA ILE A 282 26.85 3.76 -6.33
C ILE A 282 27.59 3.01 -7.45
N TRP A 283 26.90 2.11 -8.17
CA TRP A 283 27.51 1.38 -9.27
C TRP A 283 27.88 2.31 -10.45
N TRP A 284 27.01 3.27 -10.76
CA TRP A 284 27.28 4.30 -11.76
C TRP A 284 28.49 5.17 -11.39
N GLU A 285 28.57 5.64 -10.13
CA GLU A 285 29.73 6.40 -9.66
C GLU A 285 31.04 5.61 -9.78
N ARG A 286 31.03 4.32 -9.41
CA ARG A 286 32.21 3.46 -9.56
C ARG A 286 32.69 3.36 -11.01
N ILE A 287 31.77 3.29 -11.97
CA ILE A 287 32.11 3.28 -13.40
C ILE A 287 32.73 4.61 -13.82
N GLN A 288 32.18 5.74 -13.36
CA GLN A 288 32.72 7.06 -13.68
C GLN A 288 34.12 7.26 -13.09
N VAL A 289 34.34 6.85 -11.84
CA VAL A 289 35.67 6.88 -11.21
C VAL A 289 36.65 6.01 -11.97
N GLY A 290 36.25 4.80 -12.38
CA GLY A 290 37.09 3.92 -13.20
C GLY A 290 37.46 4.54 -14.56
N ARG A 291 36.52 5.22 -15.21
CA ARG A 291 36.79 5.96 -16.46
C ARG A 291 37.76 7.12 -16.22
N LEU A 292 37.59 7.87 -15.14
CA LEU A 292 38.46 9.00 -14.81
C LEU A 292 39.88 8.54 -14.46
N GLN A 293 40.01 7.44 -13.71
CA GLN A 293 41.29 6.80 -13.43
C GLN A 293 41.96 6.27 -14.71
N ALA A 294 41.19 5.70 -15.64
CA ALA A 294 41.72 5.27 -16.94
C ALA A 294 42.23 6.46 -17.76
N SER A 295 41.51 7.59 -17.76
CA SER A 295 41.96 8.83 -18.40
C SER A 295 43.25 9.38 -17.75
N LEU A 296 43.34 9.36 -16.41
CA LEU A 296 44.56 9.76 -15.69
C LEU A 296 45.74 8.83 -16.01
N ALA A 297 45.50 7.52 -16.08
CA ALA A 297 46.52 6.53 -16.44
C ALA A 297 47.00 6.72 -17.89
N ALA A 298 46.11 7.09 -18.81
CA ALA A 298 46.47 7.41 -20.20
C ALA A 298 47.33 8.69 -20.30
N SER A 299 47.12 9.67 -19.41
CA SER A 299 47.90 10.92 -19.35
C SER A 299 49.19 10.82 -18.52
N ALA A 300 49.34 9.80 -17.67
CA ALA A 300 50.53 9.56 -16.85
C ALA A 300 51.87 9.56 -17.61
N PRO A 301 52.02 8.93 -18.80
CA PRO A 301 53.28 8.98 -19.54
C PRO A 301 53.63 10.40 -20.02
N THR A 302 52.63 11.22 -20.37
CA THR A 302 52.84 12.61 -20.80
C THR A 302 53.32 13.48 -19.65
N VAL A 303 52.75 13.31 -18.44
CA VAL A 303 53.20 14.02 -17.24
C VAL A 303 54.64 13.64 -16.89
N ARG A 304 54.98 12.34 -16.93
CA ARG A 304 56.36 11.88 -16.68
C ARG A 304 57.37 12.41 -17.70
N ALA A 305 56.97 12.55 -18.97
CA ALA A 305 57.82 13.13 -20.00
C ALA A 305 58.08 14.64 -19.75
N ILE A 306 57.08 15.37 -19.25
CA ILE A 306 57.21 16.78 -18.87
C ILE A 306 58.13 16.91 -17.65
N GLU A 307 57.95 16.08 -16.61
CA GLU A 307 58.83 16.07 -15.42
C GLU A 307 60.30 15.81 -15.80
N GLY A 308 60.57 14.80 -16.63
CA GLY A 308 61.93 14.52 -17.09
C GLY A 308 62.54 15.64 -17.94
N THR A 309 61.72 16.41 -18.67
CA THR A 309 62.17 17.57 -19.44
C THR A 309 62.44 18.77 -18.53
N ALA A 310 61.60 18.99 -17.52
CA ALA A 310 61.79 20.01 -16.50
C ALA A 310 63.08 19.77 -15.69
N ASP A 311 63.38 18.53 -15.32
CA ASP A 311 64.63 18.19 -14.63
C ASP A 311 65.87 18.40 -15.51
N ARG A 312 65.80 18.05 -16.79
CA ARG A 312 66.87 18.35 -17.75
C ARG A 312 67.08 19.85 -17.91
N TRP A 313 65.99 20.63 -17.97
CA TRP A 313 66.06 22.08 -18.05
C TRP A 313 66.70 22.70 -16.80
N ARG A 314 66.33 22.22 -15.62
CA ARG A 314 66.90 22.65 -14.34
C ARG A 314 68.41 22.36 -14.23
N ASN A 315 68.86 21.23 -14.79
CA ASN A 315 70.28 20.92 -14.83
C ASN A 315 71.04 21.80 -15.84
N LEU A 316 70.43 22.13 -16.98
CA LEU A 316 71.01 23.04 -17.97
C LEU A 316 71.02 24.50 -17.52
N GLN A 317 70.17 24.88 -16.58
CA GLN A 317 70.09 26.23 -16.04
C GLN A 317 71.46 26.73 -15.53
N TRP A 318 72.25 25.89 -14.87
CA TRP A 318 73.59 26.26 -14.38
C TRP A 318 74.62 26.54 -15.48
N ALA A 319 74.41 26.01 -16.68
CA ALA A 319 75.32 26.19 -17.81
C ALA A 319 74.92 27.36 -18.71
N VAL A 320 73.65 27.77 -18.68
CA VAL A 320 73.07 28.76 -19.61
C VAL A 320 72.77 30.09 -18.92
N ASP A 321 72.49 30.09 -17.61
CA ASP A 321 72.19 31.30 -16.87
C ASP A 321 73.48 32.12 -16.62
N PRO A 322 73.62 33.33 -17.23
CA PRO A 322 74.81 34.17 -17.08
C PRO A 322 75.11 34.48 -15.61
N GLN A 323 74.07 34.63 -14.78
CA GLN A 323 74.20 35.00 -13.37
C GLN A 323 74.87 33.93 -12.50
N VAL A 324 74.89 32.68 -12.97
CA VAL A 324 75.43 31.53 -12.23
C VAL A 324 76.63 30.91 -12.96
N TYR A 325 77.05 31.52 -14.08
CA TYR A 325 78.12 30.99 -14.91
C TYR A 325 79.48 31.12 -14.20
N PRO A 326 80.28 30.04 -14.10
CA PRO A 326 81.50 30.05 -13.29
C PRO A 326 82.52 31.13 -13.70
N LEU A 327 82.60 31.43 -14.99
CA LEU A 327 83.55 32.42 -15.52
C LEU A 327 83.12 33.86 -15.20
N GLU A 328 81.81 34.14 -15.23
CA GLU A 328 81.29 35.46 -14.86
C GLU A 328 81.43 35.69 -13.35
N LEU A 329 81.15 34.67 -12.52
CA LEU A 329 81.39 34.73 -11.08
C LEU A 329 82.87 34.97 -10.75
N LEU A 330 83.79 34.27 -11.42
CA LEU A 330 85.22 34.51 -11.26
C LEU A 330 85.60 35.95 -11.68
N ASN A 331 85.09 36.45 -12.81
CA ASN A 331 85.34 37.81 -13.27
C ASN A 331 84.76 38.87 -12.31
N GLN A 332 83.56 38.63 -11.78
CA GLN A 332 82.93 39.51 -10.80
C GLN A 332 83.70 39.57 -9.48
N ILE A 333 84.34 38.48 -9.07
CA ILE A 333 85.19 38.42 -7.87
C ILE A 333 86.58 39.02 -8.17
N ALA A 334 87.15 38.74 -9.34
CA ALA A 334 88.44 39.27 -9.75
C ALA A 334 88.41 40.79 -9.96
N SER A 335 87.29 41.34 -10.45
CA SER A 335 87.08 42.79 -10.61
C SER A 335 87.00 43.56 -9.28
N LEU A 336 86.87 42.88 -8.15
CA LEU A 336 86.91 43.47 -6.80
C LEU A 336 88.32 43.45 -6.17
N LEU A 337 89.32 42.90 -6.86
CA LEU A 337 90.69 42.86 -6.35
C LEU A 337 91.36 44.24 -6.46
N PRO A 338 92.02 44.74 -5.39
CA PRO A 338 92.83 45.93 -5.46
C PRO A 338 94.10 45.69 -6.31
N PRO A 339 94.60 46.70 -7.04
CA PRO A 339 95.68 46.52 -8.02
C PRO A 339 97.06 46.12 -7.43
N GLN A 340 97.25 46.18 -6.11
CA GLN A 340 98.49 45.75 -5.44
C GLN A 340 98.19 45.12 -4.07
N GLY A 341 98.87 44.01 -3.76
CA GLY A 341 98.88 43.39 -2.41
C GLY A 341 97.93 42.21 -2.18
N MET A 342 97.24 41.70 -3.20
CA MET A 342 96.34 40.55 -3.07
C MET A 342 96.46 39.60 -4.27
N HIS A 343 96.55 38.29 -4.02
CA HIS A 343 96.64 37.26 -5.05
C HIS A 343 95.63 36.15 -4.80
N LEU A 344 94.85 35.78 -5.83
CA LEU A 344 93.96 34.61 -5.78
C LEU A 344 94.77 33.35 -6.11
N ILE A 345 94.65 32.32 -5.28
CA ILE A 345 95.34 31.03 -5.46
C ILE A 345 94.42 30.03 -6.14
N SER A 346 93.17 29.92 -5.69
CA SER A 346 92.23 28.97 -6.25
C SER A 346 90.79 29.47 -6.20
N PHE A 347 90.03 29.09 -7.22
CA PHE A 347 88.59 29.27 -7.32
C PHE A 347 87.98 27.91 -7.64
N GLU A 348 87.11 27.42 -6.76
CA GLU A 348 86.43 26.14 -6.92
C GLU A 348 84.92 26.34 -6.85
N LEU A 349 84.19 25.79 -7.82
CA LEU A 349 82.74 25.73 -7.83
C LEU A 349 82.31 24.27 -7.77
N HIS A 350 81.76 23.85 -6.63
CA HIS A 350 81.30 22.47 -6.44
C HIS A 350 79.84 22.45 -5.98
N LYS A 351 78.95 21.87 -6.79
CA LYS A 351 77.49 21.73 -6.50
C LYS A 351 76.83 23.07 -6.09
N GLY A 352 77.18 24.15 -6.78
CA GLY A 352 76.66 25.49 -6.51
C GLY A 352 77.30 26.21 -5.32
N LYS A 353 78.23 25.59 -4.57
CA LYS A 353 79.04 26.28 -3.56
C LYS A 353 80.30 26.88 -4.20
N VAL A 354 80.54 28.16 -3.95
CA VAL A 354 81.72 28.89 -4.44
C VAL A 354 82.75 28.95 -3.33
N THR A 355 83.97 28.47 -3.56
CA THR A 355 85.09 28.61 -2.63
C THR A 355 86.22 29.39 -3.28
N VAL A 356 86.61 30.50 -2.67
CA VAL A 356 87.69 31.37 -3.15
C VAL A 356 88.80 31.39 -2.11
N ARG A 357 90.03 31.08 -2.53
CA ARG A 357 91.23 31.12 -1.67
C ARG A 357 92.23 32.12 -2.23
N GLY A 358 92.81 32.93 -1.35
CA GLY A 358 93.82 33.91 -1.74
C GLY A 358 94.73 34.34 -0.60
N GLU A 359 95.81 35.02 -0.96
CA GLU A 359 96.75 35.66 -0.04
C GLU A 359 96.54 37.17 -0.07
N ALA A 360 96.53 37.81 1.10
CA ALA A 360 96.48 39.27 1.26
C ALA A 360 97.71 39.77 2.02
N SER A 361 98.20 40.96 1.67
CA SER A 361 99.36 41.59 2.31
C SER A 361 99.11 41.97 3.77
N THR A 362 97.85 42.18 4.19
CA THR A 362 97.47 42.48 5.57
C THR A 362 96.07 41.91 5.90
N ALA A 363 95.84 41.48 7.15
CA ALA A 363 94.54 40.94 7.57
C ALA A 363 93.34 41.91 7.38
N PRO A 364 93.47 43.24 7.60
CA PRO A 364 92.39 44.18 7.31
C PRO A 364 92.00 44.26 5.83
N ALA A 365 92.95 44.04 4.91
CA ALA A 365 92.65 44.02 3.48
C ALA A 365 91.79 42.80 3.08
N ALA A 366 91.97 41.66 3.76
CA ALA A 366 91.14 40.47 3.54
C ALA A 366 89.70 40.64 4.06
N PHE A 367 89.51 41.30 5.22
CA PHE A 367 88.17 41.60 5.74
C PHE A 367 87.42 42.61 4.86
N LYS A 368 88.11 43.65 4.38
CA LYS A 368 87.51 44.63 3.47
C LYS A 368 87.06 43.99 2.16
N PHE A 369 87.87 43.09 1.60
CA PHE A 369 87.51 42.32 0.41
C PHE A 369 86.29 41.41 0.63
N ALA A 370 86.16 40.78 1.79
CA ALA A 370 84.99 39.99 2.14
C ALA A 370 83.72 40.84 2.32
N GLU A 371 83.83 42.08 2.79
CA GLU A 371 82.72 43.04 2.81
C GLU A 371 82.35 43.54 1.41
N ASP A 372 83.34 43.80 0.55
CA ASP A 372 83.15 44.21 -0.83
C ASP A 372 82.46 43.11 -1.67
N ILE A 373 82.79 41.84 -1.43
CA ILE A 373 82.09 40.68 -2.02
C ILE A 373 80.63 40.61 -1.54
N LYS A 374 80.37 40.87 -0.24
CA LYS A 374 79.01 40.84 0.33
C LYS A 374 78.13 41.98 -0.17
N SER A 375 78.72 43.13 -0.50
CA SER A 375 77.99 44.34 -0.89
C SER A 375 77.62 44.39 -2.38
N LYS A 376 78.34 43.66 -3.26
CA LYS A 376 78.06 43.64 -4.70
C LYS A 376 76.69 43.01 -5.03
N PRO A 377 75.77 43.72 -5.71
CA PRO A 377 74.39 43.26 -5.98
C PRO A 377 74.30 41.90 -6.67
N GLU A 378 75.22 41.62 -7.59
CA GLU A 378 75.28 40.40 -8.39
C GLU A 378 75.68 39.15 -7.56
N LEU A 379 76.38 39.34 -6.44
CA LEU A 379 76.86 38.26 -5.58
C LEU A 379 75.96 38.02 -4.34
N GLN A 380 74.90 38.81 -4.17
CA GLN A 380 73.95 38.68 -3.04
C GLN A 380 73.10 37.40 -3.07
N MET A 381 73.11 36.67 -4.18
CA MET A 381 72.48 35.35 -4.30
C MET A 381 73.17 34.26 -3.47
N PHE A 382 74.43 34.49 -3.06
CA PHE A 382 75.19 33.62 -2.17
C PHE A 382 75.27 34.22 -0.75
N THR A 383 75.23 33.34 0.24
CA THR A 383 75.53 33.64 1.64
C THR A 383 77.02 33.43 1.84
N TRP A 384 77.77 34.53 1.91
CA TRP A 384 79.22 34.52 2.04
C TRP A 384 79.65 34.41 3.51
N GLN A 385 80.45 33.40 3.81
CA GLN A 385 81.11 33.19 5.09
C GLN A 385 82.63 33.26 4.88
N MET A 386 83.30 33.94 5.80
CA MET A 386 84.77 34.00 5.82
C MET A 386 85.22 33.56 7.22
N PRO A 387 85.78 32.34 7.37
CA PRO A 387 86.50 31.97 8.58
C PRO A 387 87.69 32.91 8.82
N SER A 388 88.06 33.16 10.08
CA SER A 388 89.14 34.10 10.43
C SER A 388 90.44 33.77 9.70
N PRO A 389 91.09 34.74 9.03
CA PRO A 389 92.25 34.49 8.19
C PRO A 389 93.46 34.04 9.01
N SER A 390 94.21 33.05 8.51
CA SER A 390 95.42 32.56 9.17
C SER A 390 96.61 33.46 8.82
N LEU A 391 97.21 34.06 9.84
CA LEU A 391 98.41 34.91 9.70
C LEU A 391 99.66 34.03 9.57
N ARG A 392 100.40 34.21 8.47
CA ARG A 392 101.69 33.55 8.23
C ARG A 392 102.81 34.34 8.94
N PRO A 393 103.92 33.69 9.38
CA PRO A 393 105.02 34.35 10.11
C PRO A 393 105.64 35.56 9.40
N ASP A 394 105.49 35.68 8.08
CA ASP A 394 105.98 36.77 7.22
C ASP A 394 105.07 38.02 7.18
N GLY A 395 104.01 38.06 8.00
CA GLY A 395 103.09 39.22 8.07
C GLY A 395 102.00 39.27 6.98
N ARG A 396 101.94 38.26 6.09
CA ARG A 396 100.84 38.06 5.11
C ARG A 396 99.73 37.18 5.70
N ALA A 397 98.51 37.34 5.21
CA ALA A 397 97.33 36.61 5.67
C ALA A 397 96.70 35.77 4.55
N ASP A 398 96.47 34.48 4.82
CA ASP A 398 95.72 33.62 3.91
C ASP A 398 94.23 33.72 4.25
N PHE A 399 93.39 33.88 3.24
CA PHE A 399 91.94 33.90 3.40
C PHE A 399 91.26 32.84 2.54
N THR A 400 90.18 32.29 3.10
CA THR A 400 89.23 31.44 2.39
C THR A 400 87.85 32.06 2.56
N ILE A 401 87.14 32.27 1.45
CA ILE A 401 85.78 32.79 1.43
C ILE A 401 84.89 31.74 0.78
N GLU A 402 83.84 31.34 1.48
CA GLU A 402 82.88 30.34 1.04
C GLU A 402 81.53 31.01 0.80
N GLY A 403 80.93 30.80 -0.37
CA GLY A 403 79.61 31.28 -0.75
C GLY A 403 78.65 30.12 -0.96
N GLU A 404 77.60 30.03 -0.13
CA GLU A 404 76.51 29.06 -0.30
C GLU A 404 75.29 29.71 -0.96
N PRO A 405 74.69 29.11 -2.02
CA PRO A 405 73.57 29.72 -2.72
C PRO A 405 72.33 29.72 -1.82
N LYS A 406 71.65 30.87 -1.69
CA LYS A 406 70.45 31.01 -0.84
C LYS A 406 69.29 30.10 -1.28
N PHE A 407 69.30 29.64 -2.53
CA PHE A 407 68.27 28.75 -3.10
C PHE A 407 68.47 27.26 -2.79
N ALA A 408 69.56 26.85 -2.11
CA ALA A 408 69.84 25.44 -1.80
C ALA A 408 69.37 25.02 -0.39
N LYS A 409 68.15 25.41 0.01
CA LYS A 409 67.39 24.71 1.05
C LYS A 409 66.04 24.27 0.50
N ALA A 410 66.09 23.27 -0.37
CA ALA A 410 64.96 22.40 -0.66
C ALA A 410 65.51 20.99 -0.87
N ASN A 411 65.75 20.31 0.25
CA ASN A 411 65.58 18.87 0.38
C ASN A 411 64.80 18.62 1.66
#